data_AF-A0A927X6U0-F1
#
_entry.id   AF-A0A927X6U0-F1
#
_cell.length_a   1.000
_cell.length_b   1.000
_cell.length_c   1.000
_cell.angle_alpha   90.00
_cell.angle_beta   90.00
_cell.angle_gamma   90.00
#
_symmetry.space_group_name_H-M   'P 1'
#
loop_
_entity.id
_entity.type
_entity.pdbx_description
1 polymer ?
#
loop_
_entity_poly.entity_id
_entity_poly.type
_entity_poly.pdbx_seq_one_letter_code
_entity_poly.pdbx_strand_id
1 'polypeptide(L)'
;MKIAKLKEKLKKYENIPLSEININDVDEITDIKINKRKSSNDRILDFLNTVKNPYVFKHNGRLVRIGFADTNITADECITNVLKNLYR
;
A
#
# COMPACT_ATOMS: atom_id res chain seq x y z
N MET A 1 -10.19 13.68 -1.50
CA MET A 1 -11.52 13.05 -1.23
C MET A 1 -11.93 13.33 0.22
N LYS A 2 -13.23 13.35 0.58
CA LYS A 2 -13.64 13.48 2.00
C LYS A 2 -13.19 12.24 2.80
N ILE A 3 -12.81 12.39 4.07
CA ILE A 3 -12.31 11.30 4.94
C ILE A 3 -13.24 10.08 4.98
N ALA A 4 -14.56 10.30 5.06
CA ALA A 4 -15.55 9.22 5.08
C ALA A 4 -15.44 8.29 3.85
N LYS A 5 -15.33 8.88 2.65
CA LYS A 5 -15.17 8.13 1.40
C LYS A 5 -13.85 7.34 1.36
N LEU A 6 -12.78 7.85 1.97
CA LEU A 6 -11.50 7.14 2.05
C LEU A 6 -11.65 5.89 2.91
N LYS A 7 -12.33 6.00 4.05
CA LYS A 7 -12.61 4.86 4.93
C LYS A 7 -13.43 3.78 4.22
N GLU A 8 -14.45 4.17 3.46
CA GLU A 8 -15.25 3.22 2.66
C GLU A 8 -14.41 2.53 1.58
N LYS A 9 -13.57 3.28 0.88
CA LYS A 9 -12.64 2.74 -0.13
C LYS A 9 -11.68 1.73 0.48
N LEU A 10 -11.09 2.03 1.63
CA LEU A 10 -10.20 1.10 2.33
C LEU A 10 -10.93 -0.21 2.67
N LYS A 11 -12.08 -0.12 3.35
CA LYS A 11 -12.88 -1.30 3.72
C LYS A 11 -13.29 -2.14 2.51
N LYS A 12 -13.62 -1.51 1.39
CA LYS A 12 -14.01 -2.22 0.16
C LYS A 12 -12.91 -3.15 -0.36
N TYR A 13 -11.65 -2.72 -0.31
CA TYR A 13 -10.54 -3.43 -0.95
C TYR A 13 -9.68 -4.26 0.02
N GLU A 14 -9.87 -4.12 1.33
CA GLU A 14 -9.06 -4.75 2.38
C GLU A 14 -8.97 -6.29 2.26
N ASN A 15 -10.10 -6.94 1.98
CA ASN A 15 -10.24 -8.39 2.03
C ASN A 15 -10.52 -9.05 0.67
N ILE A 16 -10.30 -8.34 -0.45
CA ILE A 16 -10.47 -8.94 -1.78
C ILE A 16 -9.28 -9.87 -2.07
N PRO A 17 -9.52 -11.15 -2.38
CA PRO A 17 -8.44 -12.07 -2.73
C PRO A 17 -7.85 -11.71 -4.10
N LEU A 18 -6.53 -11.91 -4.25
CA LEU A 18 -5.80 -11.60 -5.50
C LEU A 18 -6.38 -12.31 -6.73
N SER A 19 -6.97 -13.49 -6.55
CA SER A 19 -7.60 -14.28 -7.62
C SER A 19 -8.83 -13.62 -8.23
N GLU A 20 -9.49 -12.70 -7.52
CA GLU A 20 -10.66 -11.97 -7.98
C GLU A 20 -10.31 -10.62 -8.63
N ILE A 21 -9.01 -10.26 -8.65
CA ILE A 21 -8.54 -8.98 -9.15
C ILE A 21 -8.01 -9.13 -10.58
N ASN A 22 -8.60 -8.37 -11.50
CA ASN A 22 -8.09 -8.27 -12.86
C ASN A 22 -6.87 -7.34 -12.91
N ILE A 23 -5.79 -7.78 -13.56
CA ILE A 23 -4.57 -7.00 -13.74
C ILE A 23 -4.77 -5.69 -14.54
N ASN A 24 -5.81 -5.62 -15.35
CA ASN A 24 -6.14 -4.40 -16.10
C ASN A 24 -6.84 -3.34 -15.24
N ASP A 25 -7.40 -3.73 -14.08
CA ASP A 25 -8.17 -2.86 -13.20
C ASP A 25 -7.33 -2.25 -12.05
N VAL A 26 -6.03 -2.54 -12.00
CA VAL A 26 -5.09 -1.98 -11.01
C VAL A 26 -4.08 -1.03 -11.64
N ASP A 27 -3.59 -0.09 -10.84
CA ASP A 27 -2.58 0.87 -11.28
C ASP A 27 -1.20 0.23 -11.39
N GLU A 28 -0.43 0.69 -12.37
CA GLU A 28 1.00 0.40 -12.46
C GLU A 28 1.75 1.29 -11.47
N ILE A 29 2.53 0.68 -10.58
CA ILE A 29 3.15 1.38 -9.45
C ILE A 29 4.13 2.46 -9.89
N THR A 30 4.77 2.30 -11.05
CA THR A 30 5.73 3.28 -11.61
C THR A 30 5.05 4.57 -12.09
N ASP A 31 3.76 4.50 -12.38
CA ASP A 31 2.97 5.63 -12.88
C ASP A 31 2.46 6.51 -11.73
N ILE A 32 2.40 5.95 -10.52
CA ILE A 32 1.97 6.68 -9.32
C ILE A 32 3.06 7.68 -8.90
N LYS A 33 2.74 8.97 -8.95
CA LYS A 33 3.64 10.06 -8.53
C LYS A 33 3.26 10.58 -7.15
N ILE A 34 4.19 10.48 -6.20
CA ILE A 34 4.03 11.02 -4.83
C ILE A 34 5.06 12.12 -4.61
N ASN A 35 4.62 13.26 -4.06
CA ASN A 35 5.52 14.36 -3.74
C ASN A 35 6.36 14.05 -2.50
N LYS A 36 7.65 13.77 -2.68
CA LYS A 36 8.60 13.43 -1.60
C LYS A 36 8.88 14.59 -0.62
N ARG A 37 8.53 15.83 -0.96
CA ARG A 37 8.71 17.01 -0.09
C ARG A 37 7.62 17.13 0.99
N LYS A 38 6.52 16.37 0.87
CA LYS A 38 5.42 16.36 1.83
C LYS A 38 5.74 15.49 3.06
N SER A 39 5.03 15.73 4.16
CA SER A 39 5.12 14.89 5.37
C SER A 39 4.76 13.43 5.08
N SER A 40 5.15 12.49 5.94
CA SER A 40 4.76 11.07 5.78
C SER A 40 3.24 10.89 5.67
N ASN A 41 2.47 11.54 6.54
CA ASN A 41 1.01 11.42 6.53
C ASN A 41 0.40 12.01 5.25
N ASP A 42 0.90 13.14 4.77
CA ASP A 42 0.41 13.75 3.53
C ASP A 42 0.75 12.92 2.30
N ARG A 43 1.93 12.27 2.29
CA ARG A 43 2.32 11.33 1.22
C ARG A 43 1.40 10.11 1.18
N ILE A 44 1.04 9.57 2.35
CA ILE A 44 0.08 8.47 2.46
C ILE A 44 -1.30 8.93 1.95
N LEU A 45 -1.77 10.10 2.38
CA LEU A 45 -3.04 10.65 1.92
C LEU A 45 -3.06 10.87 0.40
N ASP A 46 -2.00 11.44 -0.17
CA ASP A 46 -1.86 11.62 -1.61
C ASP A 46 -1.96 10.28 -2.34
N PHE A 47 -1.25 9.26 -1.87
CA PHE A 47 -1.30 7.91 -2.42
C PHE A 47 -2.74 7.36 -2.41
N LEU A 48 -3.39 7.36 -1.24
CA LEU A 48 -4.74 6.82 -1.07
C LEU A 48 -5.79 7.54 -1.94
N ASN A 49 -5.59 8.84 -2.21
CA ASN A 49 -6.46 9.60 -3.10
C ASN A 49 -6.18 9.32 -4.58
N THR A 50 -4.94 8.99 -4.95
CA THR A 50 -4.51 8.84 -6.36
C THR A 50 -4.82 7.45 -6.91
N VAL A 51 -4.54 6.40 -6.16
CA VAL A 51 -4.67 5.01 -6.64
C VAL A 51 -6.12 4.57 -6.74
N LYS A 52 -6.46 3.62 -7.61
CA LYS A 52 -7.76 2.96 -7.69
C LYS A 52 -7.96 1.99 -6.54
N ASN A 53 -6.96 1.13 -6.31
CA ASN A 53 -6.96 0.12 -5.25
C ASN A 53 -5.79 0.40 -4.27
N PRO A 54 -6.07 0.69 -2.98
CA PRO A 54 -5.03 1.01 -2.00
C PRO A 54 -4.22 -0.19 -1.51
N TYR A 55 -4.66 -1.42 -1.78
CA TYR A 55 -4.00 -2.65 -1.34
C TYR A 55 -3.38 -3.46 -2.47
N VAL A 56 -3.72 -3.19 -3.73
CA VAL A 56 -3.20 -3.97 -4.85
C VAL A 56 -2.81 -3.06 -6.01
N PHE A 57 -1.59 -3.25 -6.50
CA PHE A 57 -1.05 -2.60 -7.68
C PHE A 57 -0.41 -3.65 -8.59
N LYS A 58 -0.05 -3.26 -9.82
CA LYS A 58 0.79 -4.08 -10.68
C LYS A 58 2.17 -3.47 -10.86
N HIS A 59 3.12 -4.34 -11.15
CA HIS A 59 4.46 -3.97 -11.59
C HIS A 59 4.93 -4.92 -12.69
N ASN A 60 5.16 -4.39 -13.90
CA ASN A 60 5.64 -5.16 -15.05
C ASN A 60 4.82 -6.44 -15.30
N GLY A 61 3.49 -6.30 -15.33
CA GLY A 61 2.58 -7.41 -15.60
C GLY A 61 2.39 -8.40 -14.45
N ARG A 62 2.82 -8.08 -13.23
CA ARG A 62 2.59 -8.89 -12.02
C ARG A 62 1.78 -8.14 -11.00
N LEU A 63 0.77 -8.80 -10.41
CA LEU A 63 0.01 -8.26 -9.28
C LEU A 63 0.83 -8.34 -7.98
N VAL A 64 0.77 -7.27 -7.19
CA VAL A 64 1.37 -7.19 -5.86
C VAL A 64 0.29 -6.73 -4.88
N ARG A 65 0.09 -7.50 -3.80
CA ARG A 65 -0.82 -7.16 -2.70
C ARG A 65 -0.04 -6.69 -1.49
N ILE A 66 -0.54 -5.63 -0.87
CA ILE A 66 -0.15 -5.13 0.44
C ILE A 66 -1.05 -5.80 1.47
N GLY A 67 -0.45 -6.50 2.43
CA GLY A 67 -1.13 -7.09 3.58
C GLY A 67 -0.52 -6.56 4.87
N PHE A 68 -1.34 -6.48 5.92
CA PHE A 68 -0.91 -6.12 7.26
C PHE A 68 -1.04 -7.35 8.15
N ALA A 69 0.01 -7.67 8.89
CA ALA A 69 -0.06 -8.70 9.90
C ALA A 69 -0.88 -8.19 11.08
N ASP A 70 -1.64 -9.08 11.72
CA ASP A 70 -2.38 -8.77 12.96
C ASP A 70 -1.42 -8.78 14.16
N THR A 71 -0.47 -7.84 14.13
CA THR A 71 0.57 -7.69 15.15
C THR A 71 0.83 -6.20 15.37
N ASN A 72 1.36 -5.86 16.55
CA ASN A 72 1.79 -4.50 16.85
C ASN A 72 3.20 -4.17 16.31
N ILE A 73 3.83 -5.09 15.57
CA ILE A 73 5.18 -4.89 15.03
C ILE A 73 5.07 -4.12 13.71
N THR A 74 5.79 -3.00 13.64
CA THR A 74 5.86 -2.17 12.44
C THR A 74 6.87 -2.71 11.43
N ALA A 75 6.72 -2.31 10.16
CA ALA A 75 7.69 -2.66 9.12
C ALA A 75 9.12 -2.17 9.46
N ASP A 76 9.24 -0.99 10.08
CA ASP A 76 10.52 -0.42 10.50
C ASP A 76 11.18 -1.26 11.61
N GLU A 77 10.40 -1.76 12.57
CA GLU A 77 10.89 -2.69 13.60
C GLU A 77 11.34 -4.01 13.00
N CYS A 78 10.58 -4.57 12.04
CA CYS A 78 10.97 -5.78 11.32
C CYS A 78 12.34 -5.60 10.63
N ILE A 79 12.53 -4.51 9.88
CA ILE A 79 13.79 -4.22 9.19
C ILE A 79 14.92 -4.02 10.21
N THR A 80 14.67 -3.24 11.26
CA THR A 80 15.65 -2.99 12.33
C THR A 80 16.12 -4.29 12.99
N ASN A 81 15.20 -5.21 13.27
CA ASN A 81 15.52 -6.50 13.88
C ASN A 81 16.34 -7.40 12.94
N VAL A 82 16.03 -7.40 11.64
CA VAL A 82 16.85 -8.11 10.64
C VAL A 82 18.27 -7.56 10.60
N LEU A 83 18.42 -6.23 10.52
CA LEU A 83 19.74 -5.58 10.49
C LEU A 83 20.55 -5.89 11.75
N LYS A 84 19.94 -5.79 12.95
CA LYS A 84 20.60 -6.14 14.21
C LYS A 84 21.13 -7.57 14.26
N ASN A 85 20.42 -8.52 13.65
CA ASN A 85 20.84 -9.92 13.61
C ASN A 85 21.96 -10.18 12.60
N LEU A 86 22.01 -9.43 11.49
CA LEU A 86 23.04 -9.58 10.45
C LEU A 86 24.41 -9.03 10.84
N TYR A 87 24.43 -7.97 11.66
CA TYR A 87 25.67 -7.29 12.09
C TYR A 87 26.09 -7.67 13.52
N ARG A 88 25.82 -8.92 13.92
CA ARG A 88 26.30 -9.48 15.20
C ARG A 88 27.78 -9.84 15.15
#